data_AF-A0A5C3KNQ1-F1
#
_entry.id   AF-A0A5C3KNQ1-F1
#
_cell.length_a   1.000
_cell.length_b   1.000
_cell.length_c   1.000
_cell.angle_alpha   90.00
_cell.angle_beta   90.00
_cell.angle_gamma   90.00
#
_symmetry.space_group_name_H-M   'P 1'
#
loop_
_entity.id
_entity.type
_entity.pdbx_description
1 polymer ?
#
loop_
_entity_poly.entity_id
_entity_poly.type
_entity_poly.pdbx_seq_one_letter_code
_entity_poly.pdbx_strand_id
1 'polypeptide(L)'
;MKAVFTAFLAATLLFSVDFAVAEPIDAEKRTLFTCKKNCKFPAHSVPACNWLNPCNFICKDGYVPDTLFGAPKKCVCKWPFTECNGKCGLHKACPSKGHHKRDLTPENANCPTGYTACGILGRHLGSWECIDTQKDLESCGGCMVSLANSVDNRLGDDCTAIQGVDDVACVQGQCKVHKCMDGYEINAAGDSCNPVERKKNVFAVAEQVLAAQFGGQ
;
A
#
# COMPACT_ATOMS: atom_id res chain seq x y z
N MET A 1 17.21 -40.25 90.22
CA MET A 1 16.92 -39.59 91.52
C MET A 1 16.79 -38.10 91.27
N LYS A 2 15.71 -37.49 91.76
CA LYS A 2 15.48 -36.08 92.18
C LYS A 2 16.01 -34.97 91.23
N ALA A 3 15.14 -34.28 90.49
CA ALA A 3 14.37 -33.10 90.93
C ALA A 3 15.26 -31.97 91.48
N VAL A 4 15.09 -30.75 90.94
CA VAL A 4 14.60 -29.57 91.67
C VAL A 4 14.83 -28.30 90.85
N PHE A 5 13.72 -27.60 90.59
CA PHE A 5 13.61 -26.18 90.22
C PHE A 5 14.26 -25.30 91.29
N THR A 6 14.97 -24.24 90.93
CA THR A 6 14.85 -22.92 91.60
C THR A 6 15.62 -21.85 90.84
N ALA A 7 14.89 -20.79 90.49
CA ALA A 7 15.40 -19.52 89.97
C ALA A 7 16.04 -18.70 91.10
N PHE A 8 16.93 -17.75 90.78
CA PHE A 8 16.70 -16.30 90.93
C PHE A 8 17.98 -15.48 90.66
N LEU A 9 17.86 -14.63 89.65
CA LEU A 9 18.46 -13.31 89.41
C LEU A 9 19.83 -12.92 90.00
N ALA A 10 20.75 -12.55 89.09
CA ALA A 10 21.66 -11.43 89.29
C ALA A 10 21.86 -10.66 87.97
N ALA A 11 21.71 -9.35 88.05
CA ALA A 11 21.63 -8.40 86.95
C ALA A 11 22.94 -8.26 86.15
N THR A 12 22.84 -8.31 84.83
CA THR A 12 23.93 -7.91 83.92
C THR A 12 23.43 -6.79 83.01
N LEU A 13 24.06 -5.63 83.14
CA LEU A 13 23.96 -4.47 82.25
C LEU A 13 24.35 -4.91 80.83
N LEU A 14 23.40 -4.88 79.89
CA LEU A 14 23.68 -5.03 78.46
C LEU A 14 23.65 -3.65 77.81
N PHE A 15 24.79 -3.26 77.24
CA PHE A 15 24.87 -2.16 76.29
C PHE A 15 24.02 -2.52 75.07
N SER A 16 22.93 -1.79 74.84
CA SER A 16 22.16 -1.86 73.60
C SER A 16 23.00 -1.21 72.50
N VAL A 17 23.71 -2.03 71.71
CA VAL A 17 24.09 -1.61 70.35
C VAL A 17 22.86 -1.80 69.48
N ASP A 18 22.16 -0.71 69.21
CA ASP A 18 21.11 -0.66 68.19
C ASP A 18 21.75 -0.93 66.83
N PHE A 19 21.73 -2.19 66.42
CA PHE A 19 21.93 -2.56 65.02
C PHE A 19 20.65 -2.13 64.30
N ALA A 20 20.65 -0.91 63.76
CA ALA A 20 19.63 -0.46 62.84
C ALA A 20 19.62 -1.43 61.65
N VAL A 21 18.67 -2.36 61.66
CA VAL A 21 18.34 -3.21 60.54
C VAL A 21 17.95 -2.26 59.40
N ALA A 22 18.77 -2.22 58.36
CA ALA A 22 18.44 -1.53 57.13
C ALA A 22 17.09 -2.07 56.63
N GLU A 23 16.14 -1.16 56.44
CA GLU A 23 14.82 -1.48 55.90
C GLU A 23 14.96 -2.23 54.56
N PRO A 24 14.05 -3.19 54.27
CA PRO A 24 14.06 -3.88 52.99
C PRO A 24 13.90 -2.86 51.87
N ILE A 25 14.80 -2.89 50.90
CA ILE A 25 14.71 -2.14 49.65
C ILE A 25 13.41 -2.53 48.94
N ASP A 26 12.38 -1.73 49.18
CA ASP A 26 11.06 -1.85 48.62
C ASP A 26 11.14 -1.68 47.09
N ALA A 27 10.94 -2.78 46.37
CA ALA A 27 10.96 -2.83 44.91
C ALA A 27 9.79 -2.04 44.27
N GLU A 28 8.88 -1.50 45.07
CA GLU A 28 7.73 -0.73 44.60
C GLU A 28 8.02 0.78 44.43
N LYS A 29 9.10 1.31 45.02
CA LYS A 29 9.57 2.69 44.74
C LYS A 29 10.53 2.73 43.56
N ARG A 30 10.10 2.18 42.42
CA ARG A 30 10.65 2.56 41.11
C ARG A 30 10.14 3.95 40.78
N THR A 31 10.72 4.92 41.48
CA THR A 31 10.59 6.35 41.22
C THR A 31 10.65 6.57 39.73
N LEU A 32 9.62 7.25 39.23
CA LEU A 32 9.44 7.68 37.87
C LEU A 32 10.62 8.60 37.48
N PHE A 33 11.76 8.01 37.13
CA PHE A 33 12.93 8.74 36.66
C PHE A 33 12.57 9.36 35.32
N THR A 34 12.11 10.60 35.39
CA THR A 34 11.80 11.39 34.20
C THR A 34 13.12 11.66 33.49
N CYS A 35 13.23 11.14 32.28
CA CYS A 35 14.36 11.41 31.41
C CYS A 35 14.59 12.92 31.28
N LYS A 36 15.86 13.34 31.23
CA LYS A 36 16.15 14.77 31.07
C LYS A 36 15.55 15.26 29.75
N LYS A 37 14.93 16.45 29.76
CA LYS A 37 14.25 17.03 28.60
C LYS A 37 15.17 17.30 27.40
N ASN A 38 16.48 17.37 27.61
CA ASN A 38 17.47 17.59 26.56
C ASN A 38 17.95 16.29 25.89
N CYS A 39 17.52 15.12 26.36
CA CYS A 39 17.82 13.85 25.71
C CYS A 39 17.01 13.71 24.41
N LYS A 40 17.72 13.43 23.31
CA LYS A 40 17.10 13.09 22.02
C LYS A 40 17.10 11.58 21.85
N PHE A 41 15.92 11.00 21.74
CA PHE A 41 15.74 9.57 21.58
C PHE A 41 15.55 9.20 20.10
N PRO A 42 16.16 8.10 19.63
CA PRO A 42 16.01 7.67 18.25
C PRO A 42 14.58 7.14 17.97
N ALA A 43 14.21 7.09 16.69
CA ALA A 43 12.98 6.43 16.27
C ALA A 43 12.94 4.97 16.74
N HIS A 44 11.74 4.44 16.94
CA HIS A 44 11.52 3.08 17.48
C HIS A 44 12.22 2.81 18.81
N SER A 45 12.35 3.83 19.67
CA SER A 45 12.83 3.67 21.04
C SER A 45 11.82 4.18 22.06
N VAL A 46 11.97 3.69 23.29
CA VAL A 46 11.30 4.21 24.47
C VAL A 46 12.36 4.71 25.46
N PRO A 47 12.14 5.88 26.10
CA PRO A 47 13.05 6.38 27.12
C PRO A 47 13.12 5.40 28.30
N ALA A 48 14.33 5.04 28.72
CA ALA A 48 14.59 4.04 29.77
C ALA A 48 15.70 4.54 30.72
N CYS A 49 15.57 5.78 31.14
CA CYS A 49 16.58 6.51 31.87
C CYS A 49 16.82 5.95 33.27
N ASN A 50 18.05 6.07 33.74
CA ASN A 50 18.43 5.70 35.11
C ASN A 50 19.44 6.73 35.65
N TRP A 51 19.80 6.62 36.93
CA TRP A 51 20.75 7.53 37.58
C TRP A 51 22.13 7.59 36.91
N LEU A 52 22.60 6.47 36.35
CA LEU A 52 23.91 6.37 35.72
C LEU A 52 23.91 6.93 34.30
N ASN A 53 22.78 6.85 33.59
CA ASN A 53 22.63 7.32 32.23
C ASN A 53 21.26 8.00 32.04
N PRO A 54 21.22 9.35 32.12
CA PRO A 54 19.98 10.13 32.05
C PRO A 54 19.34 10.16 30.66
N CYS A 55 20.02 9.66 29.62
CA CYS A 55 19.50 9.57 28.25
C CYS A 55 19.45 8.12 27.73
N ASN A 56 19.38 7.14 28.63
CA ASN A 56 19.27 5.74 28.25
C ASN A 56 17.93 5.45 27.57
N PHE A 57 17.94 4.53 26.60
CA PHE A 57 16.75 4.13 25.87
C PHE A 57 16.75 2.64 25.56
N ILE A 58 15.56 2.10 25.29
CA ILE A 58 15.37 0.72 24.85
C ILE A 58 14.68 0.74 23.49
N CYS A 59 15.14 -0.09 22.55
CA CYS A 59 14.49 -0.22 21.26
C CYS A 59 13.18 -1.00 21.40
N LYS A 60 12.15 -0.56 20.70
CA LYS A 60 10.83 -1.20 20.61
C LYS A 60 10.55 -1.63 19.18
N ASP A 61 9.37 -2.20 18.95
CA ASP A 61 8.91 -2.60 17.62
C ASP A 61 9.84 -3.60 16.90
N GLY A 62 10.57 -4.43 17.65
CA GLY A 62 11.50 -5.44 17.11
C GLY A 62 12.86 -4.91 16.66
N TYR A 63 13.13 -3.62 16.84
CA TYR A 63 14.43 -3.04 16.52
C TYR A 63 15.48 -3.38 17.57
N VAL A 64 16.75 -3.40 17.15
CA VAL A 64 17.89 -3.67 18.03
C VAL A 64 18.83 -2.46 18.10
N PRO A 65 19.49 -2.22 19.25
CA PRO A 65 20.44 -1.12 19.38
C PRO A 65 21.64 -1.30 18.46
N ASP A 66 22.06 -0.24 17.79
CA ASP A 66 23.24 -0.30 16.95
C ASP A 66 24.54 -0.16 17.74
N THR A 67 25.24 -1.28 17.92
CA THR A 67 26.49 -1.37 18.70
C THR A 67 27.76 -1.22 17.85
N LEU A 68 27.64 -0.93 16.55
CA LEU A 68 28.78 -0.89 15.60
C LEU A 68 29.87 0.14 15.96
N PHE A 69 29.53 1.22 16.69
CA PHE A 69 30.47 2.29 17.05
C PHE A 69 30.39 2.66 18.54
N GLY A 70 30.26 1.66 19.42
CA GLY A 70 30.21 1.85 20.87
C GLY A 70 28.78 1.96 21.43
N ALA A 71 28.55 2.90 22.36
CA ALA A 71 27.24 3.08 22.98
C ALA A 71 26.16 3.34 21.92
N PRO A 72 25.03 2.61 21.94
CA PRO A 72 24.06 2.65 20.86
C PRO A 72 23.39 4.03 20.78
N LYS A 73 23.43 4.63 19.59
CA LYS A 73 22.80 5.93 19.31
C LYS A 73 21.52 5.82 18.49
N LYS A 74 21.24 4.66 17.90
CA LYS A 74 20.08 4.39 17.04
C LYS A 74 19.56 2.98 17.21
N CYS A 75 18.27 2.80 16.96
CA CYS A 75 17.61 1.51 16.83
C CYS A 75 17.55 1.14 15.35
N VAL A 76 18.02 -0.04 14.99
CA VAL A 76 18.14 -0.48 13.59
C VAL A 76 17.50 -1.86 13.40
N CYS A 77 16.91 -2.06 12.23
CA CYS A 77 16.44 -3.36 11.78
C CYS A 77 17.57 -4.00 10.96
N LYS A 78 18.33 -4.91 11.59
CA LYS A 78 19.47 -5.57 10.92
C LYS A 78 18.96 -6.77 10.13
N TRP A 79 19.61 -7.05 9.01
CA TRP A 79 19.40 -8.30 8.28
C TRP A 79 19.60 -9.50 9.23
N PRO A 80 18.76 -10.56 9.16
CA PRO A 80 17.77 -10.91 8.12
C PRO A 80 16.36 -10.34 8.34
N PHE A 81 16.20 -9.39 9.26
CA PHE A 81 14.89 -8.78 9.54
C PHE A 81 14.61 -7.62 8.58
N THR A 82 13.34 -7.43 8.25
CA THR A 82 12.85 -6.37 7.36
C THR A 82 11.87 -5.49 8.13
N GLU A 83 11.93 -4.18 7.91
CA GLU A 83 10.97 -3.25 8.47
C GLU A 83 9.65 -3.29 7.69
N CYS A 84 8.55 -3.50 8.40
CA CYS A 84 7.20 -3.50 7.85
C CYS A 84 6.21 -2.76 8.73
N ASN A 85 5.60 -1.69 8.19
CA ASN A 85 4.62 -0.85 8.89
C ASN A 85 5.11 -0.37 10.28
N GLY A 86 6.40 -0.03 10.39
CA GLY A 86 7.00 0.43 11.64
C GLY A 86 7.36 -0.67 12.64
N LYS A 87 7.31 -1.95 12.25
CA LYS A 87 7.80 -3.10 13.03
C LYS A 87 8.92 -3.82 12.28
N CYS A 88 10.01 -4.11 12.96
CA CYS A 88 11.10 -4.92 12.44
C CYS A 88 10.87 -6.40 12.78
N GLY A 89 10.91 -7.28 11.79
CA GLY A 89 10.66 -8.70 11.98
C GLY A 89 11.04 -9.54 10.76
N LEU A 90 10.92 -10.87 10.90
CA LEU A 90 11.22 -11.80 9.82
C LEU A 90 9.99 -11.90 8.90
N HIS A 91 9.87 -10.98 7.96
CA HIS A 91 8.75 -10.90 7.03
C HIS A 91 9.15 -11.46 5.66
N LYS A 92 8.40 -12.43 5.13
CA LYS A 92 8.57 -12.92 3.75
C LYS A 92 8.07 -11.92 2.71
N ALA A 93 7.06 -11.14 3.08
CA ALA A 93 6.49 -10.03 2.31
C ALA A 93 5.88 -9.03 3.29
N CYS A 94 5.86 -7.75 2.91
CA CYS A 94 5.28 -6.69 3.73
C CYS A 94 3.78 -6.57 3.47
N PRO A 95 2.88 -6.88 4.43
CA PRO A 95 1.47 -6.64 4.22
C PRO A 95 1.23 -5.13 4.18
N SER A 96 0.88 -4.60 3.01
CA SER A 96 0.46 -3.20 2.87
C SER A 96 -0.67 -2.91 3.84
N LYS A 97 -0.76 -1.70 4.40
CA LYS A 97 -1.95 -1.20 5.11
C LYS A 97 -3.16 -0.99 4.17
N GLY A 98 -3.29 -1.79 3.12
CA GLY A 98 -4.45 -1.76 2.25
C GLY A 98 -5.58 -2.54 2.90
N HIS A 99 -6.80 -2.00 2.84
CA HIS A 99 -8.01 -2.79 3.04
C HIS A 99 -7.93 -4.04 2.16
N HIS A 100 -8.46 -5.18 2.62
CA HIS A 100 -8.58 -6.34 1.75
C HIS A 100 -9.39 -5.93 0.52
N LYS A 101 -9.06 -6.45 -0.68
CA LYS A 101 -9.76 -6.13 -1.94
C LYS A 101 -11.30 -6.19 -1.83
N ARG A 102 -11.82 -6.98 -0.89
CA ARG A 102 -13.26 -7.17 -0.60
C ARG A 102 -13.88 -6.09 0.30
N ASP A 103 -13.08 -5.32 1.03
CA ASP A 103 -13.52 -4.24 1.92
C ASP A 103 -13.42 -2.85 1.25
N LEU A 104 -12.96 -2.81 0.00
CA LEU A 104 -12.79 -1.59 -0.77
C LEU A 104 -14.11 -1.28 -1.50
N THR A 105 -14.81 -0.24 -1.06
CA THR A 105 -15.81 0.41 -1.90
C THR A 105 -15.12 1.09 -3.08
N PRO A 106 -15.81 1.34 -4.19
CA PRO A 106 -15.22 2.03 -5.32
C PRO A 106 -14.63 3.41 -5.00
N GLU A 107 -15.22 4.14 -4.05
CA GLU A 107 -14.74 5.45 -3.58
C GLU A 107 -13.45 5.34 -2.75
N ASN A 108 -13.18 4.16 -2.20
CA ASN A 108 -11.99 3.86 -1.40
C ASN A 108 -10.98 2.99 -2.17
N ALA A 109 -11.25 2.68 -3.44
CA ALA A 109 -10.42 1.80 -4.26
C ALA A 109 -9.03 2.42 -4.44
N ASN A 110 -8.06 1.91 -3.68
CA ASN A 110 -6.66 2.32 -3.79
C ASN A 110 -6.05 1.72 -5.06
N CYS A 111 -6.24 2.37 -6.19
CA CYS A 111 -5.45 2.10 -7.38
C CYS A 111 -4.03 2.69 -7.24
N PRO A 112 -3.02 2.07 -7.88
CA PRO A 112 -1.70 2.67 -7.97
C PRO A 112 -1.76 4.08 -8.57
N THR A 113 -0.76 4.91 -8.28
CA THR A 113 -0.66 6.25 -8.88
C THR A 113 -0.71 6.15 -10.41
N GLY A 114 -1.61 6.93 -11.03
CA GLY A 114 -1.82 6.94 -12.48
C GLY A 114 -2.89 5.95 -12.98
N TYR A 115 -3.53 5.18 -12.10
CA TYR A 115 -4.63 4.28 -12.45
C TYR A 115 -5.94 4.76 -11.82
N THR A 116 -7.05 4.48 -12.51
CA THR A 116 -8.42 4.82 -12.07
C THR A 116 -9.20 3.52 -11.83
N ALA A 117 -10.00 3.49 -10.75
CA ALA A 117 -10.90 2.37 -10.51
C ALA A 117 -12.11 2.47 -11.45
N CYS A 118 -12.26 1.49 -12.34
CA CYS A 118 -13.35 1.38 -13.29
C CYS A 118 -14.19 0.13 -13.01
N GLY A 119 -15.49 0.21 -13.24
CA GLY A 119 -16.40 -0.92 -13.04
C GLY A 119 -16.18 -2.01 -14.09
N ILE A 120 -16.54 -3.25 -13.77
CA ILE A 120 -16.46 -4.36 -14.71
C ILE A 120 -17.87 -4.74 -15.15
N LEU A 121 -18.18 -4.53 -16.44
CA LEU A 121 -19.47 -4.90 -17.00
C LEU A 121 -19.70 -6.42 -16.91
N GLY A 122 -20.93 -6.84 -16.60
CA GLY A 122 -21.27 -8.27 -16.48
C GLY A 122 -20.78 -8.95 -15.20
N ARG A 123 -20.25 -8.19 -14.23
CA ARG A 123 -19.92 -8.67 -12.88
C ARG A 123 -20.88 -8.09 -11.83
N HIS A 124 -20.81 -8.61 -10.60
CA HIS A 124 -21.61 -8.10 -9.48
C HIS A 124 -21.35 -6.62 -9.23
N LEU A 125 -22.37 -5.90 -8.75
CA LEU A 125 -22.26 -4.49 -8.35
C LEU A 125 -21.08 -4.28 -7.41
N GLY A 126 -20.27 -3.25 -7.68
CA GLY A 126 -19.04 -2.97 -6.93
C GLY A 126 -17.82 -3.79 -7.36
N SER A 127 -17.90 -4.58 -8.44
CA SER A 127 -16.72 -5.19 -9.07
C SER A 127 -15.97 -4.13 -9.88
N TRP A 128 -14.71 -3.92 -9.56
CA TRP A 128 -13.87 -2.93 -10.21
C TRP A 128 -12.47 -3.45 -10.51
N GLU A 129 -11.80 -2.80 -11.45
CA GLU A 129 -10.39 -2.98 -11.77
C GLU A 129 -9.67 -1.63 -11.93
N CYS A 130 -8.35 -1.65 -11.81
CA CYS A 130 -7.53 -0.45 -11.99
C CYS A 130 -7.09 -0.36 -13.45
N ILE A 131 -7.52 0.70 -14.13
CA ILE A 131 -7.23 0.95 -15.54
C ILE A 131 -6.38 2.22 -15.69
N ASP A 132 -5.36 2.18 -16.54
CA ASP A 132 -4.64 3.38 -17.00
C ASP A 132 -5.44 4.02 -18.14
N THR A 133 -6.35 4.91 -17.79
CA THR A 133 -7.25 5.59 -18.73
C THR A 133 -6.52 6.49 -19.73
N GLN A 134 -5.21 6.67 -19.59
CA GLN A 134 -4.39 7.42 -20.54
C GLN A 134 -3.91 6.58 -21.72
N LYS A 135 -3.99 5.25 -21.62
CA LYS A 135 -3.44 4.29 -22.60
C LYS A 135 -4.36 3.12 -22.92
N ASP A 136 -5.38 2.88 -22.10
CA ASP A 136 -6.32 1.80 -22.31
C ASP A 136 -7.29 2.10 -23.45
N LEU A 137 -7.51 1.13 -24.33
CA LEU A 137 -8.36 1.29 -25.52
C LEU A 137 -9.85 1.32 -25.18
N GLU A 138 -10.27 0.57 -24.16
CA GLU A 138 -11.67 0.33 -23.80
C GLU A 138 -12.18 1.33 -22.75
N SER A 139 -11.29 2.14 -22.21
CA SER A 139 -11.58 3.16 -21.19
C SER A 139 -10.64 4.36 -21.37
N CYS A 140 -10.56 4.83 -22.61
CA CYS A 140 -9.71 5.95 -22.98
C CYS A 140 -10.30 7.27 -22.48
N GLY A 141 -9.51 8.07 -21.77
CA GLY A 141 -9.91 9.35 -21.21
C GLY A 141 -10.71 9.26 -19.89
N GLY A 142 -11.20 8.06 -19.55
CA GLY A 142 -11.97 7.82 -18.34
C GLY A 142 -12.58 6.42 -18.33
N CYS A 143 -13.29 6.06 -17.26
CA CYS A 143 -13.93 4.75 -17.21
C CYS A 143 -15.11 4.67 -18.18
N MET A 144 -15.09 3.69 -19.10
CA MET A 144 -16.27 3.36 -19.92
C MET A 144 -17.42 2.81 -19.07
N VAL A 145 -17.08 2.05 -18.03
CA VAL A 145 -18.05 1.50 -17.08
C VAL A 145 -17.79 2.16 -15.74
N SER A 146 -18.78 2.90 -15.25
CA SER A 146 -18.68 3.52 -13.93
C SER A 146 -18.63 2.48 -12.83
N LEU A 147 -18.15 2.89 -11.66
CA LEU A 147 -18.08 2.05 -10.46
C LEU A 147 -19.45 1.54 -9.97
N ALA A 148 -20.53 2.22 -10.37
CA ALA A 148 -21.91 1.76 -10.17
C ALA A 148 -22.34 0.69 -11.18
N ASN A 149 -21.41 0.16 -11.99
CA ASN A 149 -21.65 -0.72 -13.14
C ASN A 149 -22.66 -0.15 -14.15
N SER A 150 -22.70 1.17 -14.29
CA SER A 150 -23.52 1.87 -15.29
C SER A 150 -22.64 2.42 -16.42
N VAL A 151 -23.15 2.33 -17.65
CA VAL A 151 -22.55 2.92 -18.87
C VAL A 151 -23.17 4.28 -19.23
N ASP A 152 -24.24 4.70 -18.56
CA ASP A 152 -24.95 5.94 -18.88
C ASP A 152 -24.14 7.19 -18.52
N ASN A 153 -23.34 7.10 -17.46
CA ASN A 153 -22.45 8.16 -16.98
C ASN A 153 -20.98 7.81 -17.22
N ARG A 154 -20.68 7.22 -18.38
CA ARG A 154 -19.31 6.90 -18.77
C ARG A 154 -18.48 8.17 -18.94
N LEU A 155 -17.24 8.13 -18.47
CA LEU A 155 -16.29 9.25 -18.56
C LEU A 155 -15.23 9.04 -19.64
N GLY A 156 -15.15 7.83 -20.20
CA GLY A 156 -14.27 7.53 -21.31
C GLY A 156 -14.94 6.70 -22.38
N ASP A 157 -14.18 6.48 -23.44
CA ASP A 157 -14.63 5.85 -24.66
C ASP A 157 -13.84 4.57 -24.94
N ASP A 158 -14.53 3.64 -25.59
CA ASP A 158 -13.93 2.48 -26.22
C ASP A 158 -13.55 2.88 -27.66
N CYS A 159 -12.24 3.02 -27.90
CA CYS A 159 -11.69 3.39 -29.19
C CYS A 159 -11.82 2.27 -30.22
N THR A 160 -11.99 1.01 -29.81
CA THR A 160 -12.16 -0.13 -30.72
C THR A 160 -13.56 -0.20 -31.31
N ALA A 161 -14.55 0.40 -30.62
CA ALA A 161 -15.91 0.57 -31.11
C ALA A 161 -16.06 1.65 -32.20
N ILE A 162 -14.99 2.39 -32.55
CA ILE A 162 -15.02 3.39 -33.62
C ILE A 162 -15.31 2.69 -34.96
N GLN A 163 -16.35 3.15 -35.65
CA GLN A 163 -16.78 2.55 -36.90
C GLN A 163 -15.69 2.65 -37.98
N GLY A 164 -15.40 1.52 -38.64
CA GLY A 164 -14.46 1.47 -39.77
C GLY A 164 -12.99 1.56 -39.38
N VAL A 165 -12.67 1.48 -38.09
CA VAL A 165 -11.29 1.49 -37.59
C VAL A 165 -10.61 0.14 -37.80
N ASP A 166 -9.34 0.14 -38.19
CA ASP A 166 -8.50 -1.07 -38.31
C ASP A 166 -7.34 -1.04 -37.30
N ASP A 167 -6.75 0.14 -37.07
CA ASP A 167 -5.72 0.36 -36.05
C ASP A 167 -5.97 1.67 -35.30
N VAL A 168 -5.94 1.60 -33.98
CA VAL A 168 -6.27 2.69 -33.07
C VAL A 168 -5.46 2.58 -31.79
N ALA A 169 -5.13 3.73 -31.21
CA ALA A 169 -4.44 3.83 -29.94
C ALA A 169 -5.16 4.82 -29.01
N CYS A 170 -5.10 4.57 -27.71
CA CYS A 170 -5.40 5.60 -26.72
C CYS A 170 -4.09 6.33 -26.37
N VAL A 171 -4.04 7.63 -26.66
CA VAL A 171 -2.87 8.46 -26.42
C VAL A 171 -3.28 9.64 -25.55
N GLN A 172 -2.77 9.66 -24.32
CA GLN A 172 -3.07 10.73 -23.35
C GLN A 172 -4.58 10.92 -23.13
N GLY A 173 -5.31 9.80 -23.07
CA GLY A 173 -6.75 9.80 -22.85
C GLY A 173 -7.58 10.24 -24.07
N GLN A 174 -7.00 10.21 -25.27
CA GLN A 174 -7.71 10.47 -26.52
C GLN A 174 -7.54 9.31 -27.50
N CYS A 175 -8.64 8.91 -28.15
CA CYS A 175 -8.57 7.96 -29.24
C CYS A 175 -7.85 8.59 -30.44
N LYS A 176 -6.84 7.88 -30.96
CA LYS A 176 -6.08 8.24 -32.16
C LYS A 176 -6.15 7.10 -33.15
N VAL A 177 -6.77 7.35 -34.29
CA VAL A 177 -6.87 6.40 -35.38
C VAL A 177 -5.58 6.44 -36.19
N HIS A 178 -4.97 5.28 -36.37
CA HIS A 178 -3.77 5.11 -37.20
C HIS A 178 -4.09 4.52 -38.57
N LYS A 179 -5.13 3.68 -38.65
CA LYS A 179 -5.57 3.06 -39.91
C LYS A 179 -7.07 2.79 -39.89
N CYS A 180 -7.71 3.04 -41.02
CA CYS A 180 -9.09 2.64 -41.29
C CYS A 180 -9.15 1.39 -42.16
N MET A 181 -10.26 0.65 -42.07
CA MET A 181 -10.57 -0.46 -42.96
C MET A 181 -10.77 0.04 -44.40
N ASP A 182 -10.68 -0.89 -45.36
CA ASP A 182 -10.89 -0.57 -46.77
C ASP A 182 -12.26 0.10 -47.02
N GLY A 183 -12.23 1.20 -47.78
CA GLY A 183 -13.42 2.01 -48.04
C GLY A 183 -13.71 3.07 -46.98
N TYR A 184 -12.82 3.26 -46.01
CA TYR A 184 -12.85 4.36 -45.05
C TYR A 184 -11.55 5.16 -45.10
N GLU A 185 -11.63 6.45 -44.77
CA GLU A 185 -10.50 7.36 -44.63
C GLU A 185 -10.52 8.04 -43.26
N ILE A 186 -9.33 8.27 -42.70
CA ILE A 186 -9.17 8.94 -41.41
C ILE A 186 -9.65 10.39 -41.56
N ASN A 187 -10.44 10.87 -40.60
CA ASN A 187 -10.93 12.23 -40.60
C ASN A 187 -9.80 13.25 -40.30
N ALA A 188 -10.09 14.54 -40.47
CA ALA A 188 -9.10 15.60 -40.24
C ALA A 188 -8.63 15.70 -38.77
N ALA A 189 -9.45 15.25 -37.80
CA ALA A 189 -9.11 15.26 -36.38
C ALA A 189 -8.25 14.05 -35.95
N GLY A 190 -8.17 13.01 -36.77
CA GLY A 190 -7.45 11.77 -36.48
C GLY A 190 -8.13 10.89 -35.44
N ASP A 191 -9.44 11.04 -35.23
CA ASP A 191 -10.21 10.34 -34.18
C ASP A 191 -11.40 9.52 -34.74
N SER A 192 -11.67 9.58 -36.04
CA SER A 192 -12.71 8.76 -36.68
C SER A 192 -12.34 8.32 -38.08
N CYS A 193 -13.03 7.29 -38.57
CA CYS A 193 -12.97 6.80 -39.94
C CYS A 193 -14.28 7.13 -40.65
N ASN A 194 -14.21 7.85 -41.76
CA ASN A 194 -15.37 8.21 -42.56
C ASN A 194 -15.43 7.36 -43.83
N PRO A 195 -16.61 6.86 -44.24
CA PRO A 195 -16.74 6.09 -45.46
C PRO A 195 -16.36 6.96 -46.66
N VAL A 196 -15.52 6.42 -47.53
CA VAL A 196 -15.14 7.07 -48.79
C VAL A 196 -16.22 6.74 -49.81
N GLU A 197 -16.90 7.77 -50.30
CA GLU A 197 -17.79 7.61 -51.44
C GLU A 197 -16.96 7.20 -52.67
N ARG A 198 -17.01 5.92 -53.01
CA ARG A 198 -16.40 5.45 -54.25
C ARG A 198 -17.24 6.00 -55.41
N LYS A 199 -16.77 7.08 -56.04
CA LYS A 199 -17.16 7.45 -57.42
C LYS A 199 -16.67 6.36 -58.37
N LYS A 200 -17.25 5.16 -58.28
CA LYS A 200 -17.02 4.16 -59.31
C LYS A 200 -17.82 4.60 -60.52
N ASN A 201 -17.12 4.89 -61.61
CA ASN A 201 -17.75 4.92 -62.92
C ASN A 201 -18.54 3.61 -63.07
N VAL A 202 -19.82 3.71 -63.41
CA VAL A 202 -20.75 2.55 -63.50
C VAL A 202 -20.14 1.39 -64.30
N PHE A 203 -19.32 1.70 -65.31
CA PHE A 203 -18.56 0.73 -66.11
C PHE A 203 -17.55 -0.10 -65.30
N ALA A 204 -16.83 0.50 -64.34
CA ALA A 204 -15.88 -0.22 -63.48
C ALA A 204 -16.60 -1.11 -62.46
N VAL A 205 -17.82 -0.77 -62.05
CA VAL A 205 -18.66 -1.66 -61.22
C VAL A 205 -19.15 -2.84 -62.04
N ALA A 206 -19.63 -2.59 -63.27
CA ALA A 206 -20.11 -3.64 -64.15
C ALA A 206 -19.02 -4.68 -64.47
N GLU A 207 -17.79 -4.23 -64.73
CA GLU A 207 -16.64 -5.12 -64.98
C GLU A 207 -16.30 -5.98 -63.75
N GLN A 208 -16.33 -5.41 -62.54
CA GLN A 208 -16.10 -6.16 -61.30
C GLN A 208 -17.20 -7.19 -61.02
N VAL A 209 -18.45 -6.86 -61.31
CA VAL A 209 -19.59 -7.78 -61.16
C VAL A 209 -19.51 -8.92 -62.19
N LEU A 210 -19.20 -8.60 -63.45
CA LEU A 210 -18.99 -9.59 -64.51
C LEU A 210 -17.80 -10.50 -64.20
N ALA A 211 -16.68 -9.97 -63.70
CA ALA A 211 -15.52 -10.76 -63.30
C ALA A 211 -15.81 -11.67 -62.10
N ALA A 212 -16.61 -11.22 -61.12
CA ALA A 212 -17.00 -12.05 -59.98
C ALA A 212 -17.99 -13.16 -60.36
N GLN A 213 -18.85 -12.94 -61.36
CA GLN A 213 -19.82 -13.94 -61.83
C GLN A 213 -19.24 -14.95 -62.83
N PHE A 214 -18.24 -14.57 -63.62
CA PHE A 214 -17.77 -15.37 -64.76
C PHE A 214 -16.24 -15.59 -64.81
N GLY A 215 -15.45 -15.00 -63.90
CA GLY A 215 -13.98 -15.04 -63.92
C GLY A 215 -13.33 -16.31 -63.36
N GLY A 216 -14.10 -17.37 -63.14
CA GLY A 216 -13.59 -18.68 -62.73
C GLY A 216 -13.57 -19.67 -63.89
N GLN A 217 -12.67 -19.50 -64.86
CA GLN A 217 -12.27 -20.53 -65.81
C GLN A 217 -10.76 -20.51 -66.00
#